data_AF-T1AGU3-F1
#
_entry.id   AF-T1AGU3-F1
#
_cell.length_a   1.000
_cell.length_b   1.000
_cell.length_c   1.000
_cell.angle_alpha   90.00
_cell.angle_beta   90.00
_cell.angle_gamma   90.00
#
_symmetry.space_group_name_H-M   'P 1'
#
loop_
_entity.id
_entity.type
_entity.pdbx_description
1 polymer ?
#
loop_
_entity_poly.entity_id
_entity_poly.type
_entity_poly.pdbx_seq_one_letter_code
_entity_poly.pdbx_strand_id
1 'polypeptide(L)'
;PAQAIDLLVGWQGWLSALEPQDRVCWRKKLEAERIEQLGGVRFFATHPELAPPVVLAPVTAHYSWSKGMKMLGLGREQLVLIPERGMRLDITAFEQTLRDLDAAGASPLLAVAVFGTTEFGTIDPVHELVALRERRAAQGKGFAIHVDAAWGGYLATLFRREDGTLRSLQSMRAEFTSFPSANTHAAMAALGQADSITVDPHKLGYLAYGAGAFVCRDHRAMELLTETADYVFTGAAPSGYFDRYRKLGQYIPEGSKSGAAAAAVYVTHRVLPLDHTHFGQLVRQTIRATEAFVARAEQFAREMRSRLRVCVPYPPDSNLVCIAANPAGNRDVTIANAFMRQIHGAMSIDSPVPLVPLQNREFFGSTTTLREEILGAQDMHRILDELGLDACSMRADDPRSDRLLILRHTLMNPFIIDDENGISYIDRYFEYLSRRVALLLPAKPSSSTT
;
A
#
# COMPACT_ATOMS: atom_id res chain seq x y z
N PRO A 1 -12.84 -18.13 3.31
CA PRO A 1 -13.91 -17.22 2.81
C PRO A 1 -14.98 -17.93 1.97
N ALA A 2 -14.61 -18.59 0.86
CA ALA A 2 -15.58 -19.28 -0.01
C ALA A 2 -16.47 -20.26 0.74
N GLN A 3 -15.90 -21.13 1.59
CA GLN A 3 -16.67 -22.07 2.42
C GLN A 3 -17.69 -21.38 3.35
N ALA A 4 -17.33 -20.23 3.93
CA ALA A 4 -18.25 -19.46 4.78
C ALA A 4 -19.39 -18.83 3.95
N ILE A 5 -19.09 -18.37 2.74
CA ILE A 5 -20.10 -17.86 1.79
C ILE A 5 -21.03 -18.99 1.36
N ASP A 6 -20.51 -20.16 1.03
CA ASP A 6 -21.33 -21.31 0.62
C ASP A 6 -22.20 -21.80 1.79
N LEU A 7 -21.70 -21.75 3.03
CA LEU A 7 -22.49 -22.00 4.23
C LEU A 7 -23.64 -20.99 4.38
N LEU A 8 -23.36 -19.70 4.18
CA LEU A 8 -24.40 -18.65 4.21
C LEU A 8 -25.47 -18.90 3.13
N VAL A 9 -25.05 -19.21 1.91
CA VAL A 9 -25.97 -19.51 0.80
C VAL A 9 -26.80 -20.77 1.10
N GLY A 10 -26.18 -21.82 1.63
CA GLY A 10 -26.88 -23.03 2.06
C GLY A 10 -27.89 -22.76 3.16
N TRP A 11 -27.50 -21.97 4.18
CA TRP A 11 -28.38 -21.53 5.25
C TRP A 11 -29.58 -20.75 4.71
N GLN A 12 -29.37 -19.80 3.79
CA GLN A 12 -30.43 -19.01 3.18
C GLN A 12 -31.37 -19.87 2.31
N GLY A 13 -30.81 -20.82 1.56
CA GLY A 13 -31.57 -21.79 0.78
C GLY A 13 -32.47 -22.64 1.68
N TRP A 14 -31.91 -23.23 2.74
CA TRP A 14 -32.66 -23.97 3.75
C TRP A 14 -33.76 -23.12 4.41
N LEU A 15 -33.42 -21.91 4.85
CA LEU A 15 -34.33 -20.96 5.48
C LEU A 15 -35.50 -20.57 4.55
N SER A 16 -35.24 -20.45 3.24
CA SER A 16 -36.25 -20.15 2.23
C SER A 16 -37.25 -21.28 1.97
N ALA A 17 -36.87 -22.53 2.27
CA ALA A 17 -37.74 -23.69 2.14
C ALA A 17 -38.67 -23.91 3.34
N LEU A 18 -38.43 -23.21 4.46
CA LEU A 18 -39.28 -23.28 5.66
C LEU A 18 -40.57 -22.48 5.50
N GLU A 19 -41.59 -22.90 6.25
CA GLU A 19 -42.84 -22.16 6.44
C GLU A 19 -42.55 -20.74 6.98
N PRO A 20 -43.39 -19.73 6.65
CA PRO A 20 -43.11 -18.35 7.01
C PRO A 20 -42.87 -18.10 8.51
N GLN A 21 -43.60 -18.79 9.38
CA GLN A 21 -43.47 -18.65 10.83
C GLN A 21 -42.14 -19.21 11.34
N ASP A 22 -41.75 -20.39 10.88
CA ASP A 22 -40.47 -21.02 11.23
C ASP A 22 -39.29 -20.19 10.71
N ARG A 23 -39.43 -19.61 9.51
CA ARG A 23 -38.42 -18.71 8.94
C ARG A 23 -38.17 -17.48 9.80
N VAL A 24 -39.22 -16.88 10.37
CA VAL A 24 -39.09 -15.73 11.27
C VAL A 24 -38.44 -16.17 12.58
N CYS A 25 -38.85 -17.32 13.13
CA CYS A 25 -38.28 -17.88 14.34
C CYS A 25 -36.76 -18.11 14.21
N TRP A 26 -36.32 -18.78 13.16
CA TRP A 26 -34.89 -19.07 12.93
C TRP A 26 -34.07 -17.82 12.66
N ARG A 27 -34.60 -16.84 11.92
CA ARG A 27 -33.92 -15.55 11.75
C ARG A 27 -33.71 -14.85 13.07
N LYS A 28 -34.74 -14.77 13.90
CA LYS A 28 -34.65 -14.14 15.23
C LYS A 28 -33.65 -14.86 16.14
N LYS A 29 -33.60 -16.19 16.09
CA LYS A 29 -32.62 -16.99 16.84
C LYS A 29 -31.20 -16.72 16.38
N LEU A 30 -30.94 -16.73 15.08
CA LEU A 30 -29.60 -16.43 14.55
C LEU A 30 -29.19 -15.00 14.92
N GLU A 31 -30.07 -14.02 14.71
CA GLU A 31 -29.81 -12.61 15.02
C GLU A 31 -29.42 -12.40 16.49
N ALA A 32 -30.08 -13.10 17.41
CA ALA A 32 -29.77 -13.02 18.84
C ALA A 32 -28.35 -13.51 19.20
N GLU A 33 -27.76 -14.38 18.38
CA GLU A 33 -26.43 -14.95 18.58
C GLU A 33 -25.33 -14.28 17.74
N ARG A 34 -25.68 -13.27 16.94
CA ARG A 34 -24.71 -12.56 16.08
C ARG A 34 -23.74 -11.71 16.88
N ILE A 35 -22.50 -11.61 16.41
CA ILE A 35 -21.48 -10.77 17.03
C ILE A 35 -21.87 -9.29 17.01
N GLU A 36 -22.59 -8.84 15.98
CA GLU A 36 -23.09 -7.47 15.86
C GLU A 36 -24.17 -7.16 16.92
N GLN A 37 -24.97 -8.16 17.30
CA GLN A 37 -26.04 -8.04 18.30
C GLN A 37 -25.53 -8.21 19.74
N LEU A 38 -24.63 -9.17 19.98
CA LEU A 38 -24.08 -9.45 21.30
C LEU A 38 -22.93 -8.51 21.67
N GLY A 39 -22.20 -8.00 20.67
CA GLY A 39 -20.89 -7.38 20.85
C GLY A 39 -19.80 -8.41 21.20
N GLY A 40 -18.54 -8.04 20.97
CA GLY A 40 -17.41 -8.98 21.12
C GLY A 40 -17.30 -9.62 22.51
N VAL A 41 -17.44 -8.84 23.58
CA VAL A 41 -17.29 -9.34 24.96
C VAL A 41 -18.31 -10.44 25.28
N ARG A 42 -19.59 -10.20 24.98
CA ARG A 42 -20.64 -11.18 25.27
C ARG A 42 -20.60 -12.35 24.29
N PHE A 43 -20.31 -12.10 23.02
CA PHE A 43 -20.20 -13.15 22.02
C PHE A 43 -19.17 -14.22 22.42
N PHE A 44 -17.93 -13.83 22.75
CA PHE A 44 -16.90 -14.80 23.15
C PHE A 44 -17.13 -15.40 24.55
N ALA A 45 -17.88 -14.74 25.43
CA ALA A 45 -18.31 -15.33 26.70
C ALA A 45 -19.40 -16.40 26.51
N THR A 46 -20.31 -16.22 25.54
CA THR A 46 -21.36 -17.19 25.18
C THR A 46 -20.80 -18.37 24.39
N HIS A 47 -19.76 -18.14 23.58
CA HIS A 47 -19.11 -19.13 22.71
C HIS A 47 -17.65 -19.39 23.13
N PRO A 48 -17.41 -20.06 24.28
CA PRO A 48 -16.07 -20.25 24.83
C PRO A 48 -15.15 -21.13 23.97
N GLU A 49 -15.70 -21.84 23.00
CA GLU A 49 -14.97 -22.59 21.98
C GLU A 49 -14.33 -21.70 20.90
N LEU A 50 -14.74 -20.42 20.82
CA LEU A 50 -14.21 -19.43 19.89
C LEU A 50 -13.28 -18.45 20.61
N ALA A 51 -12.26 -17.99 19.89
CA ALA A 51 -11.36 -16.95 20.36
C ALA A 51 -11.46 -15.69 19.47
N PRO A 52 -11.19 -14.49 20.02
CA PRO A 52 -11.01 -13.29 19.22
C PRO A 52 -10.00 -13.54 18.09
N PRO A 53 -10.36 -13.29 16.82
CA PRO A 53 -9.48 -13.55 15.71
C PRO A 53 -8.35 -12.53 15.62
N VAL A 54 -7.30 -12.89 14.89
CA VAL A 54 -6.20 -11.96 14.55
C VAL A 54 -6.24 -11.54 13.09
N VAL A 55 -5.73 -10.34 12.81
CA VAL A 55 -5.46 -9.82 11.46
C VAL A 55 -3.95 -9.74 11.30
N LEU A 56 -3.44 -10.32 10.21
CA LEU A 56 -2.03 -10.29 9.85
C LEU A 56 -1.81 -9.21 8.80
N ALA A 57 -0.84 -8.33 8.99
CA ALA A 57 -0.51 -7.28 8.04
C ALA A 57 1.01 -7.02 8.01
N PRO A 58 1.61 -6.54 6.92
CA PRO A 58 3.01 -6.13 6.93
C PRO A 58 3.25 -5.02 7.96
N VAL A 59 4.45 -4.94 8.51
CA VAL A 59 4.83 -3.89 9.46
C VAL A 59 4.76 -2.48 8.87
N THR A 60 4.80 -2.34 7.53
CA THR A 60 4.56 -1.06 6.83
C THR A 60 3.09 -0.82 6.45
N ALA A 61 2.17 -1.68 6.87
CA ALA A 61 0.75 -1.48 6.61
C ALA A 61 0.31 -0.09 7.09
N HIS A 62 -0.48 0.59 6.26
CA HIS A 62 -0.91 1.95 6.55
C HIS A 62 -1.64 2.02 7.91
N TYR A 63 -1.45 3.12 8.64
CA TYR A 63 -1.98 3.28 10.00
C TYR A 63 -3.52 3.11 10.09
N SER A 64 -4.24 3.18 8.96
CA SER A 64 -5.67 2.86 8.87
C SER A 64 -5.99 1.45 9.36
N TRP A 65 -5.09 0.48 9.23
CA TRP A 65 -5.31 -0.88 9.75
C TRP A 65 -5.39 -0.88 11.27
N SER A 66 -4.42 -0.26 11.96
CA SER A 66 -4.47 -0.08 13.42
C SER A 66 -5.71 0.71 13.86
N LYS A 67 -6.10 1.74 13.10
CA LYS A 67 -7.33 2.51 13.36
C LYS A 67 -8.59 1.65 13.17
N GLY A 68 -8.65 0.84 12.13
CA GLY A 68 -9.76 -0.08 11.85
C GLY A 68 -9.96 -1.09 12.97
N MET A 69 -8.88 -1.69 13.46
CA MET A 69 -8.93 -2.63 14.58
C MET A 69 -9.47 -2.00 15.88
N LYS A 70 -9.15 -0.72 16.12
CA LYS A 70 -9.75 0.05 17.22
C LYS A 70 -11.24 0.30 16.99
N MET A 71 -11.63 0.68 15.77
CA MET A 71 -13.02 0.97 15.43
C MET A 71 -13.92 -0.27 15.49
N LEU A 72 -13.40 -1.44 15.10
CA LEU A 72 -14.10 -2.72 15.18
C LEU A 72 -14.17 -3.30 16.61
N GLY A 73 -13.46 -2.70 17.58
CA GLY A 73 -13.43 -3.19 18.95
C GLY A 73 -12.59 -4.45 19.18
N LEU A 74 -11.81 -4.90 18.18
CA LEU A 74 -10.91 -6.06 18.31
C LEU A 74 -9.64 -5.73 19.10
N GLY A 75 -9.23 -4.46 19.11
CA GLY A 75 -8.02 -4.02 19.81
C GLY A 75 -6.75 -4.16 18.95
N ARG A 76 -5.71 -3.42 19.32
CA ARG A 76 -4.45 -3.36 18.55
C ARG A 76 -3.62 -4.63 18.63
N GLU A 77 -3.72 -5.37 19.72
CA GLU A 77 -2.99 -6.63 19.92
C GLU A 77 -3.44 -7.71 18.92
N GLN A 78 -4.67 -7.61 18.42
CA GLN A 78 -5.18 -8.49 17.37
C GLN A 78 -4.66 -8.13 15.97
N LEU A 79 -3.88 -7.05 15.82
CA LEU A 79 -3.15 -6.74 14.59
C LEU A 79 -1.71 -7.21 14.74
N VAL A 80 -1.42 -8.41 14.24
CA VAL A 80 -0.07 -8.96 14.27
C VAL A 80 0.67 -8.47 13.03
N LEU A 81 1.73 -7.71 13.27
CA LEU A 81 2.56 -7.13 12.22
C LEU A 81 3.66 -8.12 11.79
N ILE A 82 3.72 -8.40 10.51
CA ILE A 82 4.66 -9.32 9.90
C ILE A 82 5.88 -8.53 9.39
N PRO A 83 7.10 -8.96 9.70
CA PRO A 83 8.32 -8.35 9.16
C PRO A 83 8.38 -8.35 7.64
N GLU A 84 9.27 -7.52 7.10
CA GLU A 84 9.55 -7.45 5.67
C GLU A 84 10.94 -7.97 5.34
N ARG A 85 11.12 -8.29 4.06
CA ARG A 85 12.42 -8.58 3.44
C ARG A 85 12.51 -7.81 2.14
N GLY A 86 13.53 -6.95 1.99
CA GLY A 86 13.62 -6.07 0.84
C GLY A 86 12.42 -5.14 0.68
N MET A 87 11.87 -4.62 1.78
CA MET A 87 10.70 -3.73 1.81
C MET A 87 9.39 -4.33 1.27
N ARG A 88 9.24 -5.64 1.38
CA ARG A 88 8.06 -6.40 0.98
C ARG A 88 7.76 -7.45 2.05
N LEU A 89 6.49 -7.84 2.19
CA LEU A 89 6.04 -8.86 3.14
C LEU A 89 6.91 -10.13 3.10
N ASP A 90 7.52 -10.50 4.24
CA ASP A 90 8.31 -11.73 4.34
C ASP A 90 7.39 -12.94 4.54
N ILE A 91 7.20 -13.72 3.47
CA ILE A 91 6.34 -14.92 3.48
C ILE A 91 6.88 -16.01 4.41
N THR A 92 8.20 -16.08 4.64
CA THR A 92 8.78 -17.04 5.60
C THR A 92 8.41 -16.66 7.03
N ALA A 93 8.51 -15.37 7.36
CA ALA A 93 8.08 -14.87 8.68
C ALA A 93 6.56 -15.00 8.85
N PHE A 94 5.79 -14.81 7.77
CA PHE A 94 4.35 -15.04 7.76
C PHE A 94 4.01 -16.51 8.09
N GLU A 95 4.65 -17.47 7.44
CA GLU A 95 4.44 -18.90 7.69
C GLU A 95 4.85 -19.31 9.11
N GLN A 96 5.94 -18.75 9.64
CA GLN A 96 6.31 -18.92 11.04
C GLN A 96 5.22 -18.40 11.99
N THR A 97 4.71 -17.19 11.75
CA THR A 97 3.64 -16.59 12.55
C THR A 97 2.38 -17.46 12.55
N LEU A 98 2.01 -18.04 11.42
CA LEU A 98 0.89 -18.98 11.34
C LEU A 98 1.10 -20.24 12.19
N ARG A 99 2.33 -20.75 12.29
CA ARG A 99 2.65 -21.88 13.17
C ARG A 99 2.55 -21.51 14.64
N ASP A 100 2.99 -20.31 15.00
CA ASP A 100 2.92 -19.82 16.37
C ASP A 100 1.47 -19.59 16.81
N LEU A 101 0.63 -19.05 15.92
CA LEU A 101 -0.81 -18.91 16.14
C LEU A 101 -1.50 -20.27 16.32
N ASP A 102 -1.16 -21.26 15.49
CA ASP A 102 -1.68 -22.62 15.62
C ASP A 102 -1.33 -23.23 16.98
N ALA A 103 -0.09 -23.03 17.44
CA ALA A 103 0.36 -23.52 18.76
C ALA A 103 -0.37 -22.81 19.92
N ALA A 104 -0.74 -21.54 19.73
CA ALA A 104 -1.52 -20.77 20.69
C ALA A 104 -3.04 -20.98 20.59
N GLY A 105 -3.53 -21.79 19.65
CA GLY A 105 -4.96 -21.98 19.40
C GLY A 105 -5.66 -20.74 18.81
N ALA A 106 -4.90 -19.79 18.26
CA ALA A 106 -5.41 -18.60 17.60
C ALA A 106 -5.53 -18.81 16.09
N SER A 107 -6.47 -18.12 15.44
CA SER A 107 -6.68 -18.23 13.99
C SER A 107 -6.70 -16.87 13.30
N PRO A 108 -6.01 -16.72 12.16
CA PRO A 108 -6.09 -15.52 11.36
C PRO A 108 -7.45 -15.42 10.66
N LEU A 109 -8.14 -14.30 10.85
CA LEU A 109 -9.33 -13.97 10.08
C LEU A 109 -8.94 -13.44 8.69
N LEU A 110 -7.96 -12.54 8.67
CA LEU A 110 -7.57 -11.78 7.50
C LEU A 110 -6.06 -11.64 7.43
N ALA A 111 -5.52 -11.83 6.23
CA ALA A 111 -4.17 -11.44 5.85
C ALA A 111 -4.23 -10.25 4.90
N VAL A 112 -3.41 -9.24 5.18
CA VAL A 112 -3.26 -8.04 4.34
C VAL A 112 -1.96 -8.15 3.56
N ALA A 113 -2.04 -7.91 2.26
CA ALA A 113 -0.89 -7.59 1.43
C ALA A 113 -1.05 -6.17 0.90
N VAL A 114 0.04 -5.41 0.80
CA VAL A 114 0.04 -4.04 0.32
C VAL A 114 0.57 -4.01 -1.12
N PHE A 115 -0.24 -3.47 -2.03
CA PHE A 115 0.11 -3.32 -3.44
C PHE A 115 0.40 -1.85 -3.71
N GLY A 116 1.64 -1.45 -3.45
CA GLY A 116 2.08 -0.06 -3.43
C GLY A 116 2.07 0.52 -2.02
N THR A 117 3.11 0.21 -1.23
CA THR A 117 3.27 0.74 0.13
C THR A 117 3.32 2.27 0.15
N THR A 118 2.81 2.88 1.23
CA THR A 118 2.63 4.34 1.30
C THR A 118 3.96 5.08 1.19
N GLU A 119 4.97 4.61 1.94
CA GLU A 119 6.26 5.26 2.02
C GLU A 119 7.16 4.94 0.82
N PHE A 120 7.08 3.70 0.31
CA PHE A 120 8.11 3.13 -0.55
C PHE A 120 7.61 2.68 -1.91
N GLY A 121 6.29 2.55 -2.08
CA GLY A 121 5.64 2.10 -3.32
C GLY A 121 6.02 0.68 -3.72
N THR A 122 6.51 -0.13 -2.79
CA THR A 122 6.82 -1.54 -3.01
C THR A 122 5.54 -2.38 -3.07
N ILE A 123 5.64 -3.52 -3.74
CA ILE A 123 4.52 -4.43 -3.96
C ILE A 123 4.83 -5.76 -3.29
N ASP A 124 3.98 -6.14 -2.33
CA ASP A 124 4.08 -7.42 -1.63
C ASP A 124 3.90 -8.61 -2.58
N PRO A 125 4.50 -9.78 -2.27
CA PRO A 125 4.36 -11.01 -3.04
C PRO A 125 2.96 -11.64 -2.86
N VAL A 126 1.92 -10.99 -3.39
CA VAL A 126 0.51 -11.42 -3.26
C VAL A 126 0.31 -12.87 -3.72
N HIS A 127 1.01 -13.28 -4.78
CA HIS A 127 0.94 -14.63 -5.32
C HIS A 127 1.46 -15.71 -4.36
N GLU A 128 2.50 -15.41 -3.58
CA GLU A 128 3.02 -16.32 -2.56
C GLU A 128 2.07 -16.39 -1.36
N LEU A 129 1.51 -15.25 -0.93
CA LEU A 129 0.50 -15.22 0.15
C LEU A 129 -0.76 -16.00 -0.25
N VAL A 130 -1.21 -15.87 -1.49
CA VAL A 130 -2.31 -16.66 -2.05
C VAL A 130 -1.96 -18.15 -2.04
N ALA A 131 -0.79 -18.54 -2.52
CA ALA A 131 -0.36 -19.94 -2.49
C ALA A 131 -0.31 -20.50 -1.05
N LEU A 132 0.15 -19.70 -0.08
CA LEU A 132 0.15 -20.06 1.33
C LEU A 132 -1.27 -20.25 1.88
N ARG A 133 -2.19 -19.33 1.57
CA ARG A 133 -3.61 -19.46 1.92
C ARG A 133 -4.21 -20.75 1.37
N GLU A 134 -3.96 -21.09 0.10
CA GLU A 134 -4.50 -22.32 -0.50
C GLU A 134 -3.98 -23.58 0.21
N ARG A 135 -2.67 -23.64 0.52
CA ARG A 135 -2.10 -24.75 1.32
C ARG A 135 -2.76 -24.87 2.69
N ARG A 136 -3.01 -23.74 3.35
CA ARG A 136 -3.67 -23.68 4.68
C ARG A 136 -5.14 -24.04 4.59
N ALA A 137 -5.85 -23.61 3.55
CA ALA A 137 -7.25 -23.94 3.31
C ALA A 137 -7.45 -25.45 3.10
N ALA A 138 -6.53 -26.12 2.40
CA ALA A 138 -6.54 -27.58 2.24
C ALA A 138 -6.39 -28.34 3.57
N GLN A 139 -5.87 -27.67 4.62
CA GLN A 139 -5.74 -28.19 5.98
C GLN A 139 -6.90 -27.74 6.90
N GLY A 140 -7.94 -27.09 6.36
CA GLY A 140 -9.05 -26.55 7.15
C GLY A 140 -8.71 -25.26 7.93
N LYS A 141 -7.55 -24.63 7.65
CA LYS A 141 -7.04 -23.46 8.38
C LYS A 141 -6.87 -22.22 7.49
N GLY A 142 -7.74 -22.06 6.50
CA GLY A 142 -7.70 -20.95 5.56
C GLY A 142 -8.06 -19.60 6.20
N PHE A 143 -7.68 -18.51 5.54
CA PHE A 143 -7.96 -17.13 5.97
C PHE A 143 -8.35 -16.27 4.75
N ALA A 144 -8.92 -15.09 4.98
CA ALA A 144 -9.18 -14.13 3.91
C ALA A 144 -7.90 -13.40 3.49
N ILE A 145 -7.79 -13.02 2.23
CA ILE A 145 -6.77 -12.07 1.77
C ILE A 145 -7.43 -10.78 1.33
N HIS A 146 -7.00 -9.67 1.94
CA HIS A 146 -7.27 -8.33 1.45
C HIS A 146 -6.00 -7.75 0.84
N VAL A 147 -6.10 -7.19 -0.36
CA VAL A 147 -5.01 -6.42 -0.94
C VAL A 147 -5.30 -4.93 -0.76
N ASP A 148 -4.47 -4.27 0.05
CA ASP A 148 -4.47 -2.81 0.15
C ASP A 148 -3.75 -2.24 -1.08
N ALA A 149 -4.51 -2.03 -2.16
CA ALA A 149 -4.04 -1.42 -3.39
C ALA A 149 -4.48 0.05 -3.49
N ALA A 150 -4.65 0.71 -2.33
CA ALA A 150 -5.13 2.09 -2.30
C ALA A 150 -4.29 2.99 -3.21
N TRP A 151 -2.96 2.85 -3.14
CA TRP A 151 -2.03 3.47 -4.09
C TRP A 151 -1.94 2.71 -5.41
N GLY A 152 -1.50 1.45 -5.38
CA GLY A 152 -1.07 0.73 -6.59
C GLY A 152 -2.19 0.13 -7.43
N GLY A 153 -3.47 0.25 -7.05
CA GLY A 153 -4.59 -0.37 -7.76
C GLY A 153 -4.70 0.07 -9.22
N TYR A 154 -4.40 1.34 -9.53
CA TYR A 154 -4.38 1.83 -10.91
C TYR A 154 -3.12 1.41 -11.69
N LEU A 155 -2.05 0.94 -11.02
CA LEU A 155 -0.90 0.32 -11.72
C LEU A 155 -1.35 -0.92 -12.49
N ALA A 156 -2.42 -1.59 -12.06
CA ALA A 156 -3.02 -2.73 -12.75
C ALA A 156 -3.33 -2.48 -14.23
N THR A 157 -3.65 -1.22 -14.59
CA THR A 157 -3.95 -0.82 -15.97
C THR A 157 -2.77 -1.10 -16.90
N LEU A 158 -1.52 -0.96 -16.43
CA LEU A 158 -0.32 -1.29 -17.22
C LEU A 158 -0.23 -2.77 -17.62
N PHE A 159 -0.85 -3.64 -16.83
CA PHE A 159 -0.76 -5.09 -16.96
C PHE A 159 -1.96 -5.70 -17.68
N ARG A 160 -2.98 -4.91 -18.03
CA ARG A 160 -4.22 -5.41 -18.62
C ARG A 160 -4.36 -4.94 -20.06
N ARG A 161 -4.70 -5.87 -20.95
CA ARG A 161 -5.15 -5.55 -22.31
C ARG A 161 -6.59 -5.05 -22.27
N GLU A 162 -7.07 -4.54 -23.38
CA GLU A 162 -8.45 -4.03 -23.54
C GLU A 162 -9.51 -5.10 -23.23
N ASP A 163 -9.21 -6.37 -23.52
CA ASP A 163 -10.07 -7.52 -23.19
C ASP A 163 -9.98 -7.96 -21.72
N GLY A 164 -9.22 -7.25 -20.88
CA GLY A 164 -8.98 -7.58 -19.47
C GLY A 164 -7.96 -8.70 -19.24
N THR A 165 -7.35 -9.26 -20.28
CA THR A 165 -6.31 -10.30 -20.10
C THR A 165 -5.00 -9.71 -19.59
N LEU A 166 -4.26 -10.52 -18.82
CA LEU A 166 -2.93 -10.15 -18.34
C LEU A 166 -1.93 -10.11 -19.51
N ARG A 167 -1.15 -9.03 -19.60
CA ARG A 167 -0.02 -8.91 -20.53
C ARG A 167 1.13 -9.81 -20.09
N SER A 168 1.87 -10.39 -21.05
CA SER A 168 3.04 -11.21 -20.72
C SER A 168 4.17 -10.36 -20.18
N LEU A 169 4.96 -10.93 -19.25
CA LEU A 169 6.14 -10.26 -18.69
C LEU A 169 7.12 -9.80 -19.78
N GLN A 170 7.34 -10.64 -20.80
CA GLN A 170 8.20 -10.33 -21.94
C GLN A 170 7.70 -9.11 -22.72
N SER A 171 6.39 -9.01 -23.00
CA SER A 171 5.82 -7.86 -23.72
C SER A 171 5.97 -6.57 -22.92
N MET A 172 5.77 -6.63 -21.60
CA MET A 172 5.92 -5.44 -20.75
C MET A 172 7.38 -4.98 -20.68
N ARG A 173 8.33 -5.91 -20.49
CA ARG A 173 9.77 -5.59 -20.43
C ARG A 173 10.35 -5.06 -21.74
N ALA A 174 9.63 -5.18 -22.86
CA ALA A 174 10.03 -4.53 -24.11
C ALA A 174 9.77 -3.01 -24.08
N GLU A 175 8.97 -2.49 -23.13
CA GLU A 175 8.58 -1.08 -23.06
C GLU A 175 9.32 -0.27 -21.98
N PHE A 176 10.07 -0.97 -21.11
CA PHE A 176 10.74 -0.43 -19.93
C PHE A 176 12.13 -1.04 -19.81
N THR A 177 13.01 -0.39 -19.06
CA THR A 177 14.40 -0.85 -18.86
C THR A 177 14.48 -2.02 -17.89
N SER A 178 13.67 -1.98 -16.83
CA SER A 178 13.74 -2.87 -15.66
C SER A 178 12.35 -3.29 -15.16
N PHE A 179 11.33 -2.45 -15.37
CA PHE A 179 9.97 -2.75 -14.95
C PHE A 179 9.24 -3.72 -15.92
N PRO A 180 8.34 -4.58 -15.42
CA PRO A 180 8.20 -4.97 -14.02
C PRO A 180 9.22 -6.05 -13.62
N SER A 181 9.49 -6.14 -12.33
CA SER A 181 10.16 -7.31 -11.76
C SER A 181 9.28 -8.57 -11.95
N ALA A 182 9.87 -9.75 -11.89
CA ALA A 182 9.11 -11.00 -11.97
C ALA A 182 8.12 -11.13 -10.81
N ASN A 183 8.53 -10.71 -9.60
CA ASN A 183 7.70 -10.66 -8.41
C ASN A 183 6.47 -9.74 -8.60
N THR A 184 6.69 -8.52 -9.10
CA THR A 184 5.61 -7.54 -9.33
C THR A 184 4.59 -8.06 -10.34
N HIS A 185 5.05 -8.68 -11.42
CA HIS A 185 4.17 -9.28 -12.43
C HIS A 185 3.35 -10.44 -11.87
N ALA A 186 3.99 -11.33 -11.10
CA ALA A 186 3.31 -12.45 -10.44
C ALA A 186 2.29 -11.97 -9.39
N ALA A 187 2.63 -10.97 -8.57
CA ALA A 187 1.70 -10.35 -7.63
C ALA A 187 0.47 -9.77 -8.34
N MET A 188 0.68 -9.08 -9.48
CA MET A 188 -0.41 -8.55 -10.30
C MET A 188 -1.31 -9.65 -10.89
N ALA A 189 -0.72 -10.78 -11.29
CA ALA A 189 -1.48 -11.94 -11.78
C ALA A 189 -2.39 -12.55 -10.70
N ALA A 190 -1.97 -12.47 -9.44
CA ALA A 190 -2.69 -13.03 -8.30
C ALA A 190 -3.78 -12.13 -7.70
N LEU A 191 -3.88 -10.85 -8.09
CA LEU A 191 -4.87 -9.92 -7.51
C LEU A 191 -6.31 -10.45 -7.59
N GLY A 192 -6.70 -11.09 -8.70
CA GLY A 192 -8.04 -11.67 -8.87
C GLY A 192 -8.35 -12.85 -7.92
N GLN A 193 -7.35 -13.34 -7.19
CA GLN A 193 -7.48 -14.42 -6.21
C GLN A 193 -7.60 -13.88 -4.77
N ALA A 194 -7.42 -12.58 -4.55
CA ALA A 194 -7.74 -11.94 -3.28
C ALA A 194 -9.26 -11.89 -3.06
N ASP A 195 -9.69 -11.88 -1.79
CA ASP A 195 -11.12 -11.85 -1.46
C ASP A 195 -11.68 -10.42 -1.48
N SER A 196 -10.82 -9.44 -1.23
CA SER A 196 -11.14 -8.03 -1.43
C SER A 196 -9.91 -7.18 -1.73
N ILE A 197 -10.14 -6.01 -2.32
CA ILE A 197 -9.10 -5.05 -2.71
C ILE A 197 -9.59 -3.63 -2.37
N THR A 198 -8.75 -2.84 -1.71
CA THR A 198 -8.93 -1.39 -1.61
C THR A 198 -8.26 -0.72 -2.80
N VAL A 199 -8.88 0.28 -3.43
CA VAL A 199 -8.29 1.12 -4.48
C VAL A 199 -8.79 2.55 -4.37
N ASP A 200 -7.91 3.55 -4.49
CA ASP A 200 -8.32 4.96 -4.39
C ASP A 200 -8.21 5.68 -5.74
N PRO A 201 -9.35 5.95 -6.39
CA PRO A 201 -9.42 6.88 -7.53
C PRO A 201 -8.79 8.24 -7.27
N HIS A 202 -8.85 8.76 -6.03
CA HIS A 202 -8.21 10.03 -5.69
C HIS A 202 -6.69 9.96 -5.51
N LYS A 203 -6.07 8.79 -5.65
CA LYS A 203 -4.60 8.60 -5.64
C LYS A 203 -4.10 8.50 -7.08
N LEU A 204 -3.67 7.30 -7.52
CA LEU A 204 -3.22 7.07 -8.89
C LEU A 204 -4.34 7.07 -9.93
N GLY A 205 -5.60 7.29 -9.53
CA GLY A 205 -6.72 7.50 -10.44
C GLY A 205 -6.89 8.95 -10.92
N TYR A 206 -6.05 9.88 -10.45
CA TYR A 206 -6.05 11.31 -10.83
C TYR A 206 -7.38 12.05 -10.62
N LEU A 207 -8.17 11.61 -9.63
CA LEU A 207 -9.42 12.26 -9.25
C LEU A 207 -9.25 13.12 -7.99
N ALA A 208 -10.13 14.09 -7.81
CA ALA A 208 -10.16 14.91 -6.61
C ALA A 208 -10.46 14.06 -5.36
N TYR A 209 -10.00 14.53 -4.20
CA TYR A 209 -10.24 13.88 -2.91
C TYR A 209 -11.73 13.63 -2.65
N GLY A 210 -12.00 12.55 -1.92
CA GLY A 210 -13.35 12.07 -1.63
C GLY A 210 -13.83 10.93 -2.56
N ALA A 211 -12.89 10.18 -3.14
CA ALA A 211 -13.20 8.99 -3.94
C ALA A 211 -12.26 7.83 -3.59
N GLY A 212 -12.72 6.92 -2.73
CA GLY A 212 -12.10 5.62 -2.47
C GLY A 212 -13.03 4.50 -2.93
N ALA A 213 -12.50 3.29 -3.10
CA ALA A 213 -13.28 2.13 -3.49
C ALA A 213 -12.82 0.86 -2.79
N PHE A 214 -13.80 0.03 -2.44
CA PHE A 214 -13.62 -1.34 -1.99
C PHE A 214 -14.19 -2.27 -3.05
N VAL A 215 -13.39 -3.24 -3.49
CA VAL A 215 -13.78 -4.27 -4.45
C VAL A 215 -13.82 -5.59 -3.71
N CYS A 216 -14.96 -6.27 -3.76
CA CYS A 216 -15.09 -7.62 -3.20
C CYS A 216 -15.15 -8.62 -4.36
N ARG A 217 -14.42 -9.74 -4.25
CA ARG A 217 -14.44 -10.76 -5.30
C ARG A 217 -15.79 -11.46 -5.40
N ASP A 218 -16.42 -11.74 -4.26
CA ASP A 218 -17.70 -12.42 -4.18
C ASP A 218 -18.67 -11.64 -3.28
N HIS A 219 -19.62 -10.94 -3.92
CA HIS A 219 -20.52 -10.03 -3.23
C HIS A 219 -21.54 -10.74 -2.33
N ARG A 220 -21.72 -12.06 -2.44
CA ARG A 220 -22.61 -12.82 -1.55
C ARG A 220 -22.23 -12.65 -0.08
N ALA A 221 -20.95 -12.40 0.22
CA ALA A 221 -20.48 -12.10 1.57
C ALA A 221 -21.02 -10.78 2.13
N MET A 222 -21.38 -9.81 1.27
CA MET A 222 -21.85 -8.49 1.70
C MET A 222 -23.22 -8.55 2.40
N GLU A 223 -23.96 -9.64 2.22
CA GLU A 223 -25.22 -9.87 2.93
C GLU A 223 -25.03 -10.03 4.43
N LEU A 224 -23.81 -10.35 4.90
CA LEU A 224 -23.50 -10.34 6.32
C LEU A 224 -23.46 -8.91 6.90
N LEU A 225 -23.24 -7.90 6.07
CA LEU A 225 -23.12 -6.50 6.48
C LEU A 225 -24.45 -5.73 6.41
N THR A 226 -25.54 -6.37 5.98
CA THR A 226 -26.78 -5.65 5.68
C THR A 226 -27.50 -5.17 6.92
N GLU A 227 -27.77 -3.87 6.96
CA GLU A 227 -28.71 -3.25 7.90
C GLU A 227 -30.06 -2.98 7.21
N THR A 228 -31.16 -3.28 7.90
CA THR A 228 -32.52 -3.02 7.40
C THR A 228 -33.08 -1.73 7.97
N ALA A 229 -33.40 -0.77 7.10
CA ALA A 229 -34.14 0.45 7.43
C ALA A 229 -35.48 0.53 6.68
N ASP A 230 -36.60 0.46 7.42
CA ASP A 230 -37.95 0.36 6.85
C ASP A 230 -38.37 1.57 5.99
N TYR A 231 -37.80 2.75 6.23
CA TYR A 231 -38.17 4.00 5.52
C TYR A 231 -37.48 4.19 4.16
N VAL A 232 -36.50 3.34 3.81
CA VAL A 232 -35.76 3.44 2.53
C VAL A 232 -35.95 2.18 1.66
N PHE A 233 -36.26 1.05 2.28
CA PHE A 233 -36.18 -0.26 1.62
C PHE A 233 -37.52 -0.96 1.51
N THR A 234 -38.49 -0.32 0.86
CA THR A 234 -39.74 -0.96 0.45
C THR A 234 -39.58 -1.65 -0.92
N GLY A 235 -40.25 -2.79 -1.14
CA GLY A 235 -40.31 -3.46 -2.45
C GLY A 235 -40.12 -4.99 -2.41
N ALA A 236 -40.60 -5.65 -3.47
CA ALA A 236 -40.51 -7.10 -3.69
C ALA A 236 -39.05 -7.62 -3.75
N ALA A 237 -38.88 -8.93 -3.58
CA ALA A 237 -37.57 -9.58 -3.66
C ALA A 237 -36.85 -9.22 -4.97
N PRO A 238 -35.57 -8.81 -4.93
CA PRO A 238 -34.87 -8.32 -6.11
C PRO A 238 -34.74 -9.40 -7.19
N SER A 239 -35.12 -9.07 -8.43
CA SER A 239 -35.11 -9.98 -9.59
C SER A 239 -33.71 -10.22 -10.19
N GLY A 240 -32.70 -9.43 -9.81
CA GLY A 240 -31.35 -9.55 -10.35
C GLY A 240 -30.29 -8.81 -9.55
N TYR A 241 -29.03 -8.94 -10.00
CA TYR A 241 -27.85 -8.35 -9.35
C TYR A 241 -27.99 -6.82 -9.16
N PHE A 242 -28.35 -6.10 -10.23
CA PHE A 242 -28.48 -4.64 -10.16
C PHE A 242 -29.59 -4.22 -9.21
N ASP A 243 -30.73 -4.91 -9.19
CA ASP A 243 -31.83 -4.60 -8.25
C ASP A 243 -31.42 -4.83 -6.79
N ARG A 244 -30.64 -5.89 -6.53
CA ARG A 244 -30.13 -6.23 -5.19
C ARG A 244 -29.17 -5.16 -4.66
N TYR A 245 -28.22 -4.71 -5.48
CA TYR A 245 -27.17 -3.78 -5.06
C TYR A 245 -27.46 -2.31 -5.38
N ARG A 246 -28.64 -1.99 -5.95
CA ARG A 246 -29.09 -0.60 -6.17
C ARG A 246 -29.22 0.17 -4.85
N LYS A 247 -29.57 -0.53 -3.77
CA LYS A 247 -29.68 0.01 -2.41
C LYS A 247 -28.31 -0.02 -1.70
N LEU A 248 -27.30 0.60 -2.33
CA LEU A 248 -25.89 0.51 -1.92
C LEU A 248 -25.66 0.80 -0.43
N GLY A 249 -26.39 1.77 0.15
CA GLY A 249 -26.28 2.15 1.56
C GLY A 249 -26.56 1.03 2.57
N GLN A 250 -27.16 -0.10 2.14
CA GLN A 250 -27.33 -1.28 2.98
C GLN A 250 -26.04 -2.05 3.21
N TYR A 251 -25.07 -1.96 2.29
CA TYR A 251 -23.91 -2.85 2.22
C TYR A 251 -22.60 -2.14 2.57
N ILE A 252 -22.67 -0.87 2.99
CA ILE A 252 -21.49 -0.03 3.23
C ILE A 252 -21.60 0.65 4.60
N PRO A 253 -20.47 1.00 5.23
CA PRO A 253 -20.48 1.69 6.53
C PRO A 253 -20.92 3.16 6.43
N GLU A 254 -20.85 3.76 5.24
CA GLU A 254 -21.26 5.15 5.01
C GLU A 254 -22.78 5.25 4.73
N GLY A 255 -23.38 6.38 5.07
CA GLY A 255 -24.77 6.69 4.72
C GLY A 255 -24.86 7.45 3.38
N SER A 256 -25.38 8.69 3.46
CA SER A 256 -25.43 9.61 2.32
C SER A 256 -24.03 9.84 1.74
N LYS A 257 -23.91 9.76 0.41
CA LYS A 257 -22.65 9.86 -0.32
C LYS A 257 -22.82 10.62 -1.63
N SER A 258 -21.74 11.27 -2.07
CA SER A 258 -21.76 12.11 -3.27
C SER A 258 -21.96 11.28 -4.54
N GLY A 259 -23.09 11.49 -5.23
CA GLY A 259 -23.29 10.97 -6.58
C GLY A 259 -22.33 11.57 -7.61
N ALA A 260 -21.85 12.80 -7.37
CA ALA A 260 -20.87 13.46 -8.23
C ALA A 260 -19.50 12.77 -8.19
N ALA A 261 -19.08 12.23 -7.03
CA ALA A 261 -17.84 11.44 -6.96
C ALA A 261 -17.93 10.16 -7.81
N ALA A 262 -19.07 9.46 -7.76
CA ALA A 262 -19.32 8.30 -8.61
C ALA A 262 -19.35 8.66 -10.10
N ALA A 263 -19.99 9.79 -10.46
CA ALA A 263 -20.02 10.28 -11.82
C ALA A 263 -18.61 10.66 -12.33
N ALA A 264 -17.78 11.29 -11.51
CA ALA A 264 -16.42 11.65 -11.85
C ALA A 264 -15.57 10.40 -12.15
N VAL A 265 -15.63 9.38 -11.26
CA VAL A 265 -14.97 8.09 -11.50
C VAL A 265 -15.46 7.44 -12.80
N TYR A 266 -16.78 7.38 -12.99
CA TYR A 266 -17.39 6.79 -14.17
C TYR A 266 -16.94 7.48 -15.47
N VAL A 267 -17.05 8.82 -15.54
CA VAL A 267 -16.65 9.58 -16.73
C VAL A 267 -15.17 9.39 -17.03
N THR A 268 -14.30 9.46 -16.02
CA THR A 268 -12.86 9.21 -16.18
C THR A 268 -12.60 7.82 -16.76
N HIS A 269 -13.24 6.76 -16.25
CA HIS A 269 -13.07 5.39 -16.76
C HIS A 269 -13.69 5.17 -18.15
N ARG A 270 -14.69 5.97 -18.54
CA ARG A 270 -15.27 5.92 -19.89
C ARG A 270 -14.40 6.63 -20.93
N VAL A 271 -13.76 7.72 -20.54
CA VAL A 271 -12.81 8.47 -21.40
C VAL A 271 -11.47 7.75 -21.49
N LEU A 272 -11.00 7.20 -20.37
CA LEU A 272 -9.78 6.43 -20.26
C LEU A 272 -10.10 5.04 -19.70
N PRO A 273 -10.45 4.07 -20.57
CA PRO A 273 -10.62 2.67 -20.19
C PRO A 273 -9.44 2.11 -19.37
N LEU A 274 -9.74 1.19 -18.46
CA LEU A 274 -8.79 0.66 -17.47
C LEU A 274 -7.87 -0.44 -18.05
N ASP A 275 -7.14 -0.10 -19.10
CA ASP A 275 -6.19 -0.97 -19.79
C ASP A 275 -4.89 -0.23 -20.13
N HIS A 276 -3.93 -0.95 -20.68
CA HIS A 276 -2.59 -0.43 -20.96
C HIS A 276 -2.52 0.57 -22.12
N THR A 277 -3.51 0.55 -23.03
CA THR A 277 -3.56 1.40 -24.22
C THR A 277 -4.33 2.68 -23.95
N HIS A 278 -5.04 2.80 -22.83
CA HIS A 278 -5.77 4.02 -22.46
C HIS A 278 -5.27 4.58 -21.11
N PHE A 279 -5.91 4.27 -19.99
CA PHE A 279 -5.52 4.81 -18.68
C PHE A 279 -4.06 4.46 -18.34
N GLY A 280 -3.63 3.26 -18.71
CA GLY A 280 -2.27 2.79 -18.51
C GLY A 280 -1.20 3.64 -19.22
N GLN A 281 -1.54 4.45 -20.22
CA GLN A 281 -0.59 5.38 -20.81
C GLN A 281 -0.12 6.45 -19.81
N LEU A 282 -1.03 6.97 -18.97
CA LEU A 282 -0.67 7.94 -17.92
C LEU A 282 0.29 7.29 -16.93
N VAL A 283 -0.06 6.10 -16.46
CA VAL A 283 0.76 5.34 -15.52
C VAL A 283 2.11 4.96 -16.13
N ARG A 284 2.16 4.64 -17.43
CA ARG A 284 3.39 4.30 -18.15
C ARG A 284 4.42 5.42 -18.04
N GLN A 285 3.98 6.68 -18.19
CA GLN A 285 4.89 7.82 -18.05
C GLN A 285 5.46 7.95 -16.64
N THR A 286 4.65 7.71 -15.61
CA THR A 286 5.13 7.73 -14.22
C THR A 286 6.20 6.67 -13.94
N ILE A 287 6.06 5.47 -14.52
CA ILE A 287 7.03 4.38 -14.38
C ILE A 287 8.31 4.69 -15.18
N ARG A 288 8.19 5.15 -16.43
CA ARG A 288 9.36 5.59 -17.22
C ARG A 288 10.15 6.68 -16.52
N ALA A 289 9.45 7.65 -15.95
CA ALA A 289 10.09 8.70 -15.20
C ALA A 289 10.76 8.19 -13.91
N THR A 290 10.24 7.13 -13.32
CA THR A 290 10.90 6.46 -12.18
C THR A 290 12.19 5.76 -12.60
N GLU A 291 12.20 5.06 -13.74
CA GLU A 291 13.43 4.46 -14.27
C GLU A 291 14.48 5.53 -14.61
N ALA A 292 14.07 6.62 -15.26
CA ALA A 292 14.95 7.74 -15.54
C ALA A 292 15.48 8.40 -14.26
N PHE A 293 14.64 8.54 -13.24
CA PHE A 293 15.04 9.07 -11.93
C PHE A 293 16.08 8.17 -11.26
N VAL A 294 15.88 6.85 -11.26
CA VAL A 294 16.86 5.90 -10.69
C VAL A 294 18.18 5.99 -11.44
N ALA A 295 18.17 5.95 -12.78
CA ALA A 295 19.38 6.08 -13.58
C ALA A 295 20.12 7.40 -13.31
N ARG A 296 19.39 8.51 -13.19
CA ARG A 296 19.97 9.81 -12.88
C ARG A 296 20.48 9.90 -11.44
N ALA A 297 19.83 9.23 -10.48
CA ALA A 297 20.30 9.11 -9.10
C ALA A 297 21.64 8.37 -9.01
N GLU A 298 21.79 7.27 -9.76
CA GLU A 298 23.06 6.54 -9.85
C GLU A 298 24.16 7.39 -10.48
N GLN A 299 23.84 8.17 -11.52
CA GLN A 299 24.77 9.13 -12.10
C GLN A 299 25.16 10.21 -11.09
N PHE A 300 24.19 10.77 -10.37
CA PHE A 300 24.42 11.77 -9.33
C PHE A 300 25.33 11.22 -8.21
N ALA A 301 25.14 9.97 -7.80
CA ALA A 301 26.00 9.29 -6.83
C ALA A 301 27.46 9.23 -7.30
N ARG A 302 27.69 8.97 -8.59
CA ARG A 302 29.05 8.98 -9.19
C ARG A 302 29.65 10.38 -9.25
N GLU A 303 28.87 11.37 -9.70
CA GLU A 303 29.27 12.78 -9.81
C GLU A 303 29.65 13.36 -8.43
N MET A 304 28.90 13.01 -7.39
CA MET A 304 29.05 13.56 -6.05
C MET A 304 29.97 12.76 -5.13
N ARG A 305 30.60 11.67 -5.60
CA ARG A 305 31.35 10.71 -4.76
C ARG A 305 32.38 11.30 -3.80
N SER A 306 32.97 12.45 -4.14
CA SER A 306 33.97 13.15 -3.30
C SER A 306 33.35 13.96 -2.15
N ARG A 307 32.04 14.23 -2.22
CA ARG A 307 31.30 15.07 -1.26
C ARG A 307 30.14 14.34 -0.60
N LEU A 308 29.56 13.35 -1.26
CA LEU A 308 28.45 12.54 -0.78
C LEU A 308 28.62 11.06 -1.14
N ARG A 309 28.08 10.21 -0.26
CA ARG A 309 27.61 8.87 -0.61
C ARG A 309 26.10 8.95 -0.81
N VAL A 310 25.61 8.34 -1.89
CA VAL A 310 24.19 8.36 -2.27
C VAL A 310 23.82 6.97 -2.75
N CYS A 311 22.65 6.47 -2.32
CA CYS A 311 22.10 5.23 -2.84
C CYS A 311 20.58 5.32 -3.00
N VAL A 312 20.04 4.44 -3.85
CA VAL A 312 18.62 4.10 -3.90
C VAL A 312 18.45 2.87 -3.00
N PRO A 313 17.85 2.97 -1.80
CA PRO A 313 17.97 1.92 -0.79
C PRO A 313 17.37 0.57 -1.20
N TYR A 314 16.38 0.57 -2.10
CA TYR A 314 15.71 -0.62 -2.65
C TYR A 314 15.17 -0.30 -4.05
N PRO A 315 15.05 -1.30 -4.93
CA PRO A 315 14.50 -1.10 -6.26
C PRO A 315 12.99 -0.77 -6.19
N PRO A 316 12.53 0.27 -6.91
CA PRO A 316 11.12 0.66 -6.91
C PRO A 316 10.26 -0.34 -7.70
N ASP A 317 9.08 -0.69 -7.18
CA ASP A 317 8.07 -1.49 -7.89
C ASP A 317 6.96 -0.64 -8.54
N SER A 318 6.94 0.66 -8.26
CA SER A 318 5.93 1.61 -8.74
C SER A 318 6.56 2.98 -8.96
N ASN A 319 5.75 4.03 -9.05
CA ASN A 319 6.20 5.40 -9.29
C ASN A 319 6.65 6.15 -8.02
N LEU A 320 7.22 5.43 -7.07
CA LEU A 320 7.72 5.92 -5.81
C LEU A 320 9.18 5.50 -5.67
N VAL A 321 10.05 6.47 -5.44
CA VAL A 321 11.50 6.25 -5.35
C VAL A 321 12.07 7.06 -4.20
N CYS A 322 12.98 6.46 -3.45
CA CYS A 322 13.65 7.10 -2.34
C CYS A 322 15.16 7.20 -2.57
N ILE A 323 15.76 8.25 -2.01
CA ILE A 323 17.20 8.50 -2.04
C ILE A 323 17.68 8.65 -0.60
N ALA A 324 18.69 7.86 -0.23
CA ALA A 324 19.48 8.11 0.97
C ALA A 324 20.80 8.77 0.58
N ALA A 325 21.27 9.71 1.40
CA ALA A 325 22.54 10.36 1.19
C ALA A 325 23.26 10.67 2.51
N ASN A 326 24.58 10.67 2.46
CA ASN A 326 25.46 10.91 3.60
C ASN A 326 26.67 11.76 3.16
N PRO A 327 27.06 12.82 3.90
CA PRO A 327 28.33 13.51 3.67
C PRO A 327 29.53 12.57 3.58
N ALA A 328 30.37 12.73 2.56
CA ALA A 328 31.54 11.86 2.37
C ALA A 328 32.48 11.95 3.59
N GLY A 329 32.85 10.79 4.14
CA GLY A 329 33.70 10.66 5.31
C GLY A 329 32.96 10.73 6.66
N ASN A 330 31.66 11.08 6.66
CA ASN A 330 30.84 10.96 7.86
C ASN A 330 30.50 9.48 8.14
N ARG A 331 30.62 9.07 9.40
CA ARG A 331 30.24 7.72 9.87
C ARG A 331 29.06 7.70 10.85
N ASP A 332 28.54 8.87 11.24
CA ASP A 332 27.49 9.01 12.26
C ASP A 332 26.10 9.27 11.63
N VAL A 333 25.13 8.41 11.92
CA VAL A 333 23.73 8.53 11.46
C VAL A 333 23.09 9.85 11.90
N THR A 334 23.45 10.39 13.07
CA THR A 334 22.96 11.70 13.56
C THR A 334 23.30 12.82 12.58
N ILE A 335 24.55 12.82 12.09
CA ILE A 335 25.06 13.81 11.15
C ILE A 335 24.41 13.62 9.76
N ALA A 336 24.27 12.37 9.31
CA ALA A 336 23.57 12.06 8.06
C ALA A 336 22.12 12.56 8.09
N ASN A 337 21.40 12.28 9.17
CA ASN A 337 20.03 12.73 9.37
C ASN A 337 19.93 14.26 9.43
N ALA A 338 20.83 14.93 10.14
CA ALA A 338 20.86 16.40 10.19
C ALA A 338 21.07 17.01 8.80
N PHE A 339 21.98 16.44 8.00
CA PHE A 339 22.21 16.85 6.62
C PHE A 339 20.95 16.65 5.75
N MET A 340 20.32 15.48 5.82
CA MET A 340 19.10 15.19 5.06
C MET A 340 17.93 16.11 5.46
N ARG A 341 17.81 16.48 6.75
CA ARG A 341 16.83 17.48 7.21
C ARG A 341 17.07 18.85 6.56
N GLN A 342 18.32 19.27 6.41
CA GLN A 342 18.65 20.55 5.76
C GLN A 342 18.36 20.54 4.26
N ILE A 343 18.61 19.43 3.57
CA ILE A 343 18.20 19.26 2.16
C ILE A 343 16.68 19.33 2.04
N HIS A 344 15.95 18.57 2.85
CA HIS A 344 14.49 18.59 2.86
C HIS A 344 13.90 19.95 3.22
N GLY A 345 14.46 20.66 4.20
CA GLY A 345 13.99 21.99 4.61
C GLY A 345 13.98 23.00 3.46
N ALA A 346 14.88 22.86 2.49
CA ALA A 346 14.90 23.72 1.29
C ALA A 346 13.71 23.44 0.34
N MET A 347 13.14 22.24 0.38
CA MET A 347 12.00 21.81 -0.44
C MET A 347 10.67 21.75 0.33
N SER A 348 10.70 21.94 1.66
CA SER A 348 9.53 21.88 2.54
C SER A 348 8.91 23.26 2.75
N ILE A 349 7.59 23.34 2.68
CA ILE A 349 6.82 24.57 2.94
C ILE A 349 6.83 24.98 4.42
N ASP A 350 7.00 24.02 5.33
CA ASP A 350 6.91 24.21 6.78
C ASP A 350 8.25 24.62 7.42
N SER A 351 9.31 24.81 6.61
CA SER A 351 10.64 25.14 7.13
C SER A 351 10.65 26.55 7.75
N PRO A 352 10.94 26.69 9.05
CA PRO A 352 10.54 27.87 9.81
C PRO A 352 11.30 29.17 9.51
N VAL A 353 12.50 29.18 8.91
CA VAL A 353 13.23 30.42 8.58
C VAL A 353 14.29 30.18 7.48
N PRO A 354 14.50 31.10 6.52
CA PRO A 354 13.63 32.23 6.18
C PRO A 354 12.37 31.75 5.48
N LEU A 355 11.26 32.49 5.63
CA LEU A 355 10.02 32.22 4.91
C LEU A 355 10.28 32.47 3.41
N VAL A 356 10.42 31.40 2.64
CA VAL A 356 10.51 31.47 1.18
C VAL A 356 9.08 31.40 0.63
N PRO A 357 8.60 32.41 -0.12
CA PRO A 357 7.30 32.35 -0.79
C PRO A 357 7.17 31.07 -1.61
N LEU A 358 6.00 30.45 -1.58
CA LEU A 358 5.74 29.17 -2.25
C LEU A 358 6.15 29.21 -3.73
N GLN A 359 5.90 30.34 -4.38
CA GLN A 359 6.16 30.60 -5.81
C GLN A 359 7.66 30.64 -6.16
N ASN A 360 8.52 30.87 -5.17
CA ASN A 360 9.96 30.93 -5.36
C ASN A 360 10.64 29.57 -5.12
N ARG A 361 9.88 28.52 -4.77
CA ARG A 361 10.43 27.17 -4.59
C ARG A 361 10.55 26.48 -5.95
N GLU A 362 11.77 26.05 -6.26
CA GLU A 362 12.04 25.29 -7.49
C GLU A 362 11.44 23.87 -7.44
N PHE A 363 11.53 23.22 -6.26
CA PHE A 363 11.09 21.84 -6.07
C PHE A 363 10.45 21.62 -4.71
N PHE A 364 9.54 20.65 -4.68
CA PHE A 364 8.90 20.12 -3.48
C PHE A 364 9.37 18.69 -3.24
N GLY A 365 9.60 18.36 -1.98
CA GLY A 365 10.10 17.05 -1.60
C GLY A 365 9.46 16.59 -0.31
N SER A 366 9.45 15.28 -0.11
CA SER A 366 9.02 14.65 1.14
C SER A 366 10.18 13.88 1.73
N THR A 367 10.07 13.53 3.00
CA THR A 367 10.99 12.62 3.68
C THR A 367 10.23 11.47 4.29
N THR A 368 10.94 10.38 4.49
CA THR A 368 10.51 9.24 5.30
C THR A 368 11.71 8.65 6.02
N THR A 369 11.51 7.59 6.80
CA THR A 369 12.57 7.02 7.63
C THR A 369 12.68 5.52 7.47
N LEU A 370 13.90 5.01 7.38
CA LEU A 370 14.19 3.58 7.47
C LEU A 370 14.51 3.22 8.91
N ARG A 371 13.93 2.12 9.38
CA ARG A 371 14.17 1.54 10.70
C ARG A 371 14.53 0.08 10.53
N GLU A 372 15.46 -0.38 11.35
CA GLU A 372 15.92 -1.78 11.30
C GLU A 372 14.77 -2.76 11.58
N GLU A 373 13.89 -2.42 12.51
CA GLU A 373 12.69 -3.22 12.85
C GLU A 373 11.75 -3.46 11.66
N ILE A 374 11.72 -2.53 10.72
CA ILE A 374 10.85 -2.57 9.54
C ILE A 374 11.56 -3.27 8.38
N LEU A 375 12.78 -2.81 8.09
CA LEU A 375 13.57 -3.20 6.92
C LEU A 375 14.26 -4.57 7.11
N GLY A 376 14.52 -4.96 8.36
CA GLY A 376 15.37 -6.09 8.73
C GLY A 376 16.85 -5.69 8.85
N ALA A 377 17.56 -6.36 9.76
CA ALA A 377 18.97 -6.09 10.06
C ALA A 377 19.87 -6.19 8.83
N GLN A 378 19.68 -7.21 7.99
CA GLN A 378 20.55 -7.42 6.81
C GLN A 378 20.47 -6.27 5.82
N ASP A 379 19.26 -5.84 5.46
CA ASP A 379 19.06 -4.77 4.49
C ASP A 379 19.47 -3.41 5.08
N MET A 380 19.22 -3.18 6.37
CA MET A 380 19.68 -1.97 7.04
C MET A 380 21.20 -1.86 7.04
N HIS A 381 21.92 -2.93 7.42
CA HIS A 381 23.39 -2.96 7.37
C HIS A 381 23.92 -2.68 5.96
N ARG A 382 23.35 -3.31 4.93
CA ARG A 382 23.73 -3.05 3.53
C ARG A 382 23.61 -1.57 3.18
N ILE A 383 22.50 -0.93 3.54
CA ILE A 383 22.26 0.49 3.24
C ILE A 383 23.24 1.39 4.02
N LEU A 384 23.50 1.09 5.29
CA LEU A 384 24.47 1.84 6.09
C LEU A 384 25.88 1.71 5.50
N ASP A 385 26.28 0.52 5.08
CA ASP A 385 27.57 0.24 4.45
C ASP A 385 27.73 1.00 3.11
N GLU A 386 26.70 0.99 2.25
CA GLU A 386 26.69 1.75 0.99
C GLU A 386 26.85 3.27 1.24
N LEU A 387 26.30 3.77 2.35
CA LEU A 387 26.41 5.16 2.78
C LEU A 387 27.71 5.46 3.55
N GLY A 388 28.48 4.45 3.93
CA GLY A 388 29.69 4.60 4.76
C GLY A 388 29.41 4.95 6.22
N LEU A 389 28.22 4.61 6.73
CA LEU A 389 27.80 4.84 8.10
C LEU A 389 28.16 3.65 8.99
N ASP A 390 28.50 3.90 10.24
CA ASP A 390 28.72 2.85 11.23
C ASP A 390 27.38 2.44 11.85
N ALA A 391 27.05 1.16 11.79
CA ALA A 391 25.85 0.60 12.41
C ALA A 391 25.77 0.92 13.92
N CYS A 392 26.91 1.01 14.61
CA CYS A 392 26.95 1.35 16.03
C CYS A 392 26.50 2.80 16.34
N SER A 393 26.47 3.68 15.32
CA SER A 393 25.96 5.04 15.48
C SER A 393 24.43 5.14 15.42
N MET A 394 23.77 4.08 14.93
CA MET A 394 22.31 3.96 14.93
C MET A 394 21.85 3.46 16.29
N ARG A 395 21.20 4.33 17.06
CA ARG A 395 20.92 4.10 18.48
C ARG A 395 19.43 4.14 18.74
N ALA A 396 18.86 3.02 19.16
CA ALA A 396 17.42 2.92 19.46
C ALA A 396 16.96 3.89 20.57
N ASP A 397 17.86 4.31 21.45
CA ASP A 397 17.59 5.24 22.55
C ASP A 397 17.78 6.72 22.19
N ASP A 398 18.29 7.05 20.99
CA ASP A 398 18.48 8.44 20.54
C ASP A 398 17.55 8.77 19.35
N PRO A 399 16.52 9.62 19.52
CA PRO A 399 15.58 9.96 18.44
C PRO A 399 16.22 10.67 17.24
N ARG A 400 17.50 11.08 17.35
CA ARG A 400 18.25 11.67 16.25
C ARG A 400 18.90 10.62 15.35
N SER A 401 19.11 9.40 15.85
CA SER A 401 19.77 8.30 15.14
C SER A 401 19.09 6.93 15.32
N ASP A 402 17.90 6.84 15.89
CA ASP A 402 17.08 5.62 15.98
C ASP A 402 16.47 5.17 14.63
N ARG A 403 16.77 5.90 13.56
CA ARG A 403 16.31 5.69 12.19
C ARG A 403 17.19 6.44 11.20
N LEU A 404 17.18 6.04 9.94
CA LEU A 404 17.82 6.78 8.85
C LEU A 404 16.78 7.62 8.10
N LEU A 405 16.97 8.93 8.02
CA LEU A 405 16.12 9.85 7.28
C LEU A 405 16.50 9.85 5.80
N ILE A 406 15.52 9.63 4.93
CA ILE A 406 15.71 9.57 3.47
C ILE A 406 14.74 10.52 2.76
N LEU A 407 15.09 10.95 1.54
CA LEU A 407 14.19 11.68 0.67
C LEU A 407 13.24 10.70 -0.03
N ARG A 408 11.97 11.09 -0.13
CA ARG A 408 10.90 10.31 -0.77
C ARG A 408 10.30 11.11 -1.92
N HIS A 409 10.14 10.47 -3.08
CA HIS A 409 9.62 11.09 -4.29
C HIS A 409 8.47 10.26 -4.85
N THR A 410 7.30 10.90 -4.96
CA THR A 410 6.13 10.34 -5.62
C THR A 410 5.98 10.96 -7.00
N LEU A 411 6.34 10.22 -8.04
CA LEU A 411 6.41 10.71 -9.41
C LEU A 411 5.04 10.54 -10.09
N MET A 412 4.09 11.42 -9.77
CA MET A 412 2.73 11.36 -10.36
C MET A 412 2.56 12.21 -11.62
N ASN A 413 3.38 13.24 -11.83
CA ASN A 413 3.20 14.11 -12.98
C ASN A 413 3.70 13.38 -14.25
N PRO A 414 2.84 13.07 -15.24
CA PRO A 414 3.24 12.34 -16.44
C PRO A 414 4.09 13.18 -17.41
N PHE A 415 4.31 14.47 -17.11
CA PHE A 415 5.04 15.43 -17.94
C PHE A 415 6.40 15.84 -17.36
N ILE A 416 6.97 15.07 -16.43
CA ILE A 416 8.28 15.40 -15.82
C ILE A 416 9.46 15.14 -16.76
N ILE A 417 9.24 14.40 -17.83
CA ILE A 417 10.12 14.31 -18.99
C ILE A 417 9.30 14.85 -20.16
N ASP A 418 9.73 15.98 -20.69
CA ASP A 418 9.12 16.66 -21.81
C ASP A 418 10.01 16.46 -23.04
N ASP A 419 9.73 15.39 -23.77
CA ASP A 419 10.48 15.00 -24.97
C ASP A 419 10.29 16.02 -26.11
N GLU A 420 9.15 16.73 -26.14
CA GLU A 420 8.86 17.70 -27.20
C GLU A 420 9.77 18.92 -27.12
N ASN A 421 10.04 19.40 -25.89
CA ASN A 421 10.91 20.55 -25.66
C ASN A 421 12.34 20.15 -25.23
N GLY A 422 12.63 18.85 -25.10
CA GLY A 422 13.92 18.34 -24.61
C GLY A 422 14.21 18.73 -23.16
N ILE A 423 13.17 18.86 -22.33
CA ILE A 423 13.29 19.28 -20.92
C ILE A 423 13.10 18.07 -20.01
N SER A 424 14.12 17.78 -19.20
CA SER A 424 14.04 16.81 -18.11
C SER A 424 13.98 17.53 -16.76
N TYR A 425 12.80 17.54 -16.13
CA TYR A 425 12.66 18.08 -14.77
C TYR A 425 13.38 17.22 -13.73
N ILE A 426 13.64 15.95 -14.07
CA ILE A 426 14.49 15.05 -13.28
C ILE A 426 15.93 15.57 -13.28
N ASP A 427 16.50 15.93 -14.44
CA ASP A 427 17.87 16.45 -14.50
C ASP A 427 18.00 17.78 -13.75
N ARG A 428 17.04 18.69 -13.95
CA ARG A 428 16.96 19.94 -13.20
C ARG A 428 16.86 19.72 -11.69
N TYR A 429 16.17 18.68 -11.25
CA TYR A 429 16.09 18.32 -9.84
C TYR A 429 17.46 17.91 -9.28
N PHE A 430 18.21 17.08 -10.00
CA PHE A 430 19.56 16.68 -9.57
C PHE A 430 20.59 17.81 -9.67
N GLU A 431 20.44 18.73 -10.62
CA GLU A 431 21.20 19.99 -10.65
C GLU A 431 20.88 20.86 -9.43
N TYR A 432 19.60 20.97 -9.06
CA TYR A 432 19.17 21.66 -7.85
C TYR A 432 19.79 21.02 -6.60
N LEU A 433 19.73 19.69 -6.47
CA LEU A 433 20.39 18.98 -5.37
C LEU A 433 21.89 19.27 -5.35
N SER A 434 22.55 19.27 -6.52
CA SER A 434 23.97 19.60 -6.64
C SER A 434 24.29 20.99 -6.06
N ARG A 435 23.46 22.01 -6.36
CA ARG A 435 23.60 23.36 -5.79
C ARG A 435 23.38 23.37 -4.28
N ARG A 436 22.38 22.62 -3.78
CA ARG A 436 22.12 22.51 -2.33
C ARG A 436 23.29 21.87 -1.59
N VAL A 437 23.83 20.78 -2.12
CA VAL A 437 25.03 20.12 -1.59
C VAL A 437 26.21 21.07 -1.61
N ALA A 438 26.34 21.87 -2.67
CA ALA A 438 27.43 22.82 -2.78
C ALA A 438 27.44 23.88 -1.66
N LEU A 439 26.25 24.34 -1.26
CA LEU A 439 26.05 25.29 -0.17
C LEU A 439 26.27 24.67 1.21
N LEU A 440 25.82 23.43 1.43
CA LEU A 440 25.89 22.78 2.74
C LEU A 440 27.26 22.17 3.06
N LEU A 441 28.00 21.73 2.04
CA LEU A 441 29.28 21.04 2.19
C LEU A 441 30.36 21.71 1.32
N PRO A 442 30.72 22.99 1.52
CA PRO A 442 31.64 23.73 0.65
C PRO A 442 32.96 22.97 0.44
N ALA A 443 33.52 23.08 -0.78
CA ALA A 443 34.79 22.43 -1.09
C ALA A 443 35.86 22.90 -0.10
N LYS A 444 36.64 21.97 0.47
CA LYS A 444 37.80 22.35 1.27
C LYS A 444 38.71 23.21 0.37
N PRO A 445 39.13 24.41 0.80
CA PRO A 445 40.06 25.20 0.02
C PRO A 445 41.27 24.32 -0.28
N SER A 446 41.67 24.24 -1.55
CA SER A 446 42.91 23.56 -1.91
C SER A 446 44.01 24.21 -1.08
N SER A 447 44.67 23.43 -0.22
CA SER A 447 45.90 23.87 0.42
C SER A 447 46.89 24.13 -0.71
N SER A 448 46.96 25.39 -1.15
CA SER A 448 48.02 25.89 -2.00
C SER A 448 49.30 25.66 -1.21
N THR A 449 50.07 24.65 -1.61
CA THR A 449 51.45 24.46 -1.20
C THR A 449 52.21 25.73 -1.57
N THR A 450 52.46 26.58 -0.57
CA THR A 450 53.55 27.55 -0.54
C THR A 450 54.88 26.84 -0.39
#